data_AF-A0A7W1PIN1-F1
#
_entry.id   AF-A0A7W1PIN1-F1
#
_cell.length_a   1.000
_cell.length_b   1.000
_cell.length_c   1.000
_cell.angle_alpha   90.00
_cell.angle_beta   90.00
_cell.angle_gamma   90.00
#
_symmetry.space_group_name_H-M   'P 1'
#
loop_
_entity.id
_entity.type
_entity.pdbx_description
1 polymer ?
#
loop_
_entity_poly.entity_id
_entity_poly.type
_entity_poly.pdbx_seq_one_letter_code
_entity_poly.pdbx_strand_id
1 'polypeptide(L)'
;MSIDRPQPATDPDWAQNVDNGSAYRARHLALVCAKLGVTLIHARPFAPQGKGKLERWFRTVRLQLLPTLLEADTHSLDALNQRLWTWIEDEYLDTPHRGLQDATPREQWARAAHHVTLPTQDLTELFLFEEKRKVQQDRTVSLHSVVFEV
;
A
#
# COMPACT_ATOMS: atom_id res chain seq x y z
N MET A 1 3.86 -41.07 -22.97
CA MET A 1 2.97 -40.75 -21.84
C MET A 1 3.44 -39.40 -21.30
N SER A 2 2.91 -38.32 -21.87
CA SER A 2 3.33 -36.95 -21.58
C SER A 2 2.56 -36.49 -20.34
N ILE A 3 3.27 -36.18 -19.25
CA ILE A 3 2.66 -35.68 -18.03
C ILE A 3 2.43 -34.19 -18.25
N ASP A 4 1.17 -33.84 -18.50
CA ASP A 4 0.70 -32.47 -18.65
C ASP A 4 0.94 -31.74 -17.32
N ARG A 5 1.83 -30.73 -17.31
CA ARG A 5 1.99 -29.87 -16.14
C ARG A 5 0.77 -28.93 -16.11
N PRO A 6 0.05 -28.83 -14.99
CA PRO A 6 -1.01 -27.83 -14.87
C PRO A 6 -0.39 -26.44 -15.07
N GLN A 7 -0.91 -25.69 -16.05
CA GLN A 7 -0.60 -24.27 -16.15
C GLN A 7 -1.04 -23.57 -14.85
N PRO A 8 -0.21 -22.70 -14.25
CA PRO A 8 -0.64 -21.95 -13.09
C PRO A 8 -1.83 -21.08 -13.49
N ALA A 9 -2.89 -21.16 -12.67
CA ALA A 9 -4.09 -20.35 -12.80
C ALA A 9 -3.69 -18.88 -13.03
N THR A 10 -4.34 -18.25 -14.01
CA THR A 10 -4.29 -16.80 -14.22
C THR A 10 -4.45 -16.10 -12.87
N ASP A 11 -3.41 -15.38 -12.47
CA ASP A 11 -3.37 -14.69 -11.17
C ASP A 11 -4.62 -13.83 -10.99
N PRO A 12 -5.30 -13.91 -9.83
CA PRO A 12 -6.51 -13.15 -9.62
C PRO A 12 -6.20 -11.65 -9.57
N ASP A 13 -7.07 -10.84 -10.19
CA ASP A 13 -6.93 -9.38 -10.33
C ASP A 13 -6.81 -8.61 -8.99
N TRP A 14 -7.10 -9.25 -7.85
CA TRP A 14 -6.96 -8.67 -6.51
C TRP A 14 -5.54 -8.80 -5.92
N ALA A 15 -4.63 -9.53 -6.58
CA ALA A 15 -3.26 -9.67 -6.15
C ALA A 15 -2.52 -8.32 -6.22
N GLN A 16 -2.05 -7.83 -5.06
CA GLN A 16 -1.26 -6.61 -5.00
C GLN A 16 0.18 -6.89 -5.43
N ASN A 17 0.48 -6.58 -6.70
CA ASN A 17 1.83 -6.66 -7.25
C ASN A 17 2.69 -5.51 -6.73
N VAL A 18 3.47 -5.77 -5.69
CA VAL A 18 4.44 -4.82 -5.11
C VAL A 18 5.82 -4.97 -5.76
N ASP A 19 6.54 -3.86 -5.90
CA ASP A 19 7.92 -3.87 -6.37
C ASP A 19 8.85 -4.58 -5.39
N ASN A 20 9.97 -5.13 -5.88
CA ASN A 20 10.97 -5.80 -5.05
C ASN A 20 11.86 -4.83 -4.23
N GLY A 21 11.38 -3.62 -3.96
CA GLY A 21 12.04 -2.66 -3.10
C GLY A 21 12.28 -3.25 -1.70
N SER A 22 13.34 -2.84 -1.02
CA SER A 22 13.72 -3.37 0.30
C SER A 22 12.59 -3.26 1.33
N ALA A 23 11.78 -2.20 1.26
CA ALA A 23 10.59 -2.01 2.08
C ALA A 23 9.52 -3.09 1.87
N TYR A 24 9.35 -3.58 0.64
CA TYR A 24 8.37 -4.60 0.29
C TYR A 24 8.87 -6.03 0.54
N ARG A 25 10.17 -6.22 0.74
CA ARG A 25 10.79 -7.49 1.16
C ARG A 25 10.91 -7.64 2.68
N ALA A 26 10.47 -6.64 3.44
CA ALA A 26 10.55 -6.67 4.89
C ALA A 26 9.71 -7.82 5.46
N ARG A 27 10.31 -8.64 6.34
CA ARG A 27 9.61 -9.72 7.04
C ARG A 27 8.40 -9.22 7.82
N HIS A 28 8.46 -7.99 8.32
CA HIS A 28 7.35 -7.32 9.00
C HIS A 28 6.15 -7.13 8.07
N LEU A 29 6.35 -6.64 6.84
CA LEU A 29 5.28 -6.49 5.86
C LEU A 29 4.61 -7.83 5.52
N ALA A 30 5.40 -8.89 5.31
CA ALA A 30 4.86 -10.22 5.04
C ALA A 30 4.00 -10.74 6.21
N LEU A 31 4.42 -10.47 7.45
CA LEU A 31 3.70 -10.88 8.67
C LEU A 31 2.41 -10.07 8.86
N VAL A 32 2.44 -8.77 8.60
CA VAL A 32 1.25 -7.90 8.61
C VAL A 32 0.25 -8.35 7.54
N CYS A 33 0.70 -8.58 6.30
CA CYS A 33 -0.17 -9.07 5.22
C CYS A 33 -0.80 -10.42 5.57
N ALA A 34 -0.03 -11.34 6.16
CA ALA A 34 -0.56 -12.63 6.63
C ALA A 34 -1.61 -12.44 7.74
N LYS A 35 -1.36 -11.56 8.72
CA LYS A 35 -2.33 -11.22 9.78
C LYS A 35 -3.62 -10.59 9.22
N LEU A 36 -3.51 -9.84 8.12
CA LEU A 36 -4.63 -9.20 7.42
C LEU A 36 -5.35 -10.11 6.41
N GLY A 37 -4.87 -11.34 6.20
CA GLY A 37 -5.39 -12.24 5.16
C GLY A 37 -5.09 -11.78 3.72
N VAL A 38 -4.15 -10.84 3.54
CA VAL A 38 -3.73 -10.32 2.25
C VAL A 38 -2.60 -11.19 1.69
N THR A 39 -2.81 -11.77 0.51
CA THR A 39 -1.73 -12.51 -0.17
C THR A 39 -0.79 -11.53 -0.86
N LEU A 40 0.45 -11.46 -0.37
CA LEU A 40 1.49 -10.65 -0.97
C LEU A 40 2.12 -11.42 -2.15
N ILE A 41 1.84 -10.99 -3.37
CA ILE A 41 2.46 -11.56 -4.57
C ILE A 41 3.62 -10.66 -4.99
N HIS A 42 4.84 -11.17 -4.86
CA HIS A 42 6.01 -10.49 -5.41
C HIS A 42 6.02 -10.64 -6.92
N ALA A 43 5.99 -9.52 -7.64
CA ALA A 43 6.12 -9.53 -9.08
C ALA A 43 7.46 -10.18 -9.48
N ARG A 44 7.40 -11.25 -10.28
CA ARG A 44 8.61 -11.85 -10.85
C ARG A 44 9.33 -10.79 -11.71
N PRO A 45 10.67 -10.78 -11.75
CA PRO A 45 11.41 -9.93 -12.67
C PRO A 45 10.85 -10.10 -14.09
N PHE A 46 10.58 -8.98 -14.77
CA PHE A 46 9.98 -8.93 -16.12
C PHE A 46 8.50 -9.34 -16.25
N ALA A 47 7.72 -9.34 -15.18
CA ALA A 47 6.25 -9.40 -15.27
C ALA A 47 5.63 -7.98 -15.23
N PRO A 48 5.26 -7.38 -16.38
CA PRO A 48 4.63 -6.06 -16.44
C PRO A 48 3.15 -6.05 -16.01
N GLN A 49 2.55 -7.22 -15.81
CA GLN A 49 1.14 -7.38 -15.45
C GLN A 49 0.91 -6.88 -14.02
N GLY A 50 0.20 -5.76 -13.88
CA GLY A 50 -0.18 -5.16 -12.59
C GLY A 50 0.39 -3.76 -12.32
N LYS A 51 1.52 -3.38 -12.96
CA LYS A 51 2.21 -2.11 -12.65
C LYS A 51 1.67 -0.90 -13.41
N GLY A 52 1.08 -1.12 -14.58
CA GLY A 52 0.63 -0.03 -15.46
C GLY A 52 -0.43 0.91 -14.86
N LYS A 53 -1.25 0.41 -13.92
CA LYS A 53 -2.23 1.25 -13.20
C LYS A 53 -1.53 2.23 -12.26
N LEU A 54 -0.58 1.74 -11.47
CA LEU A 54 0.19 2.54 -10.53
C LEU A 54 1.13 3.52 -11.23
N GLU A 55 1.82 3.08 -12.29
CA GLU A 55 2.65 3.95 -13.13
C GLU A 55 1.83 5.08 -13.77
N ARG A 56 0.63 4.76 -14.27
CA ARG A 56 -0.30 5.77 -14.81
C ARG A 56 -0.74 6.76 -13.73
N TRP A 57 -1.07 6.28 -12.53
CA TRP A 57 -1.43 7.14 -11.40
C TRP A 57 -0.27 8.10 -11.03
N PHE A 58 0.95 7.59 -10.86
CA PHE A 58 2.11 8.44 -10.59
C PHE A 58 2.38 9.45 -11.70
N ARG A 59 2.14 9.09 -12.97
CA ARG A 59 2.22 10.03 -14.08
C ARG A 59 1.18 11.14 -13.96
N THR A 60 -0.06 10.81 -13.58
CA THR A 60 -1.11 11.82 -13.33
C THR A 60 -0.73 12.77 -12.20
N VAL A 61 -0.27 12.24 -11.07
CA VAL A 61 0.22 13.05 -9.93
C VAL A 61 1.33 14.00 -10.38
N ARG A 62 2.31 13.50 -11.15
CA ARG A 62 3.43 14.33 -11.65
C ARG A 62 2.99 15.45 -12.59
N LEU A 63 1.96 15.20 -13.40
CA LEU A 63 1.49 16.17 -14.41
C LEU A 63 0.50 17.19 -13.83
N GLN A 64 -0.30 16.81 -12.83
CA GLN A 64 -1.40 17.63 -12.32
C GLN A 64 -1.08 18.24 -10.96
N LEU A 65 -0.51 17.48 -10.02
CA LEU A 65 -0.25 17.98 -8.66
C LEU A 65 1.07 18.74 -8.59
N LEU A 66 2.19 18.13 -9.01
CA LEU A 66 3.52 18.69 -8.78
C LEU A 66 3.72 20.12 -9.32
N PRO A 67 3.18 20.50 -10.51
CA PRO A 67 3.33 21.87 -11.01
C PRO A 67 2.56 22.92 -10.20
N THR A 68 1.61 22.50 -9.36
CA THR A 68 0.76 23.38 -8.56
C THR A 68 1.26 23.56 -7.12
N LEU A 69 2.34 22.86 -6.75
CA LEU A 69 2.89 22.94 -5.40
C LEU A 69 3.54 24.29 -5.15
N LEU A 70 3.22 24.89 -4.01
CA LEU A 70 3.82 26.11 -3.50
C LEU A 70 4.90 25.79 -2.47
N GLU A 71 5.73 26.77 -2.13
CA GLU A 71 6.77 26.62 -1.10
C GLU A 71 6.19 26.13 0.24
N ALA A 72 5.04 26.68 0.64
CA ALA A 72 4.31 26.28 1.84
C ALA A 72 3.95 24.78 1.85
N ASP A 73 3.60 24.21 0.70
CA ASP A 73 3.23 22.79 0.57
C ASP A 73 4.43 21.86 0.74
N THR A 74 5.64 22.38 0.50
CA THR A 74 6.89 21.59 0.52
C THR A 74 7.71 21.75 1.81
N HIS A 75 7.27 22.60 2.73
CA HIS A 75 8.01 22.92 3.95
C HIS A 75 8.00 21.78 4.98
N SER A 76 7.07 20.83 4.88
CA SER A 76 7.03 19.63 5.73
C SER A 76 6.32 18.47 5.02
N LEU A 77 6.54 17.25 5.52
CA LEU A 77 5.81 16.07 5.03
C LEU A 77 4.31 16.19 5.32
N ASP A 78 3.92 16.75 6.46
CA ASP A 78 2.51 16.98 6.80
C ASP A 78 1.83 17.95 5.83
N ALA A 79 2.48 19.07 5.51
CA ALA A 79 1.97 20.03 4.52
C ALA A 79 1.82 19.39 3.13
N LEU A 80 2.82 18.60 2.71
CA LEU A 80 2.77 17.90 1.43
C LEU A 80 1.65 16.85 1.40
N ASN A 81 1.47 16.10 2.49
CA ASN A 81 0.39 15.12 2.63
C ASN A 81 -0.98 15.80 2.59
N GLN A 82 -1.16 16.92 3.30
CA GLN A 82 -2.39 17.70 3.26
C GLN A 82 -2.71 18.16 1.83
N ARG A 83 -1.73 18.78 1.15
CA ARG A 83 -1.90 19.23 -0.24
C ARG A 83 -2.24 18.07 -1.19
N LEU A 84 -1.61 16.92 -1.02
CA LEU A 84 -1.90 15.70 -1.77
C LEU A 84 -3.34 15.22 -1.52
N TRP A 85 -3.78 15.16 -0.26
CA TRP A 85 -5.15 14.72 0.09
C TRP A 85 -6.21 15.65 -0.49
N THR A 86 -6.02 16.96 -0.35
CA THR A 86 -6.92 17.96 -0.96
C THR A 86 -7.01 17.77 -2.47
N TRP A 87 -5.88 17.60 -3.17
CA TRP A 87 -5.90 17.36 -4.60
C TRP A 87 -6.60 16.04 -4.98
N ILE A 88 -6.41 14.98 -4.18
CA ILE A 88 -7.08 13.70 -4.42
C ILE A 88 -8.61 13.87 -4.32
N GLU A 89 -9.07 14.48 -3.23
CA GLU A 89 -10.49 14.57 -2.89
C GLU A 89 -11.25 15.57 -3.77
N ASP A 90 -10.64 16.74 -4.03
CA ASP A 90 -11.32 17.85 -4.70
C ASP A 90 -11.17 17.80 -6.22
N GLU A 91 -10.08 17.20 -6.74
CA GLU A 91 -9.79 17.20 -8.17
C GLU A 91 -9.76 15.78 -8.75
N TYR A 92 -8.89 14.91 -8.24
CA TYR A 92 -8.62 13.62 -8.88
C TYR A 92 -9.84 12.69 -8.91
N LEU A 93 -10.56 12.58 -7.77
CA LEU A 93 -11.69 11.67 -7.61
C LEU A 93 -12.90 12.05 -8.46
N ASP A 94 -13.05 13.34 -8.81
CA ASP A 94 -14.18 13.88 -9.57
C ASP A 94 -13.84 14.27 -11.01
N THR A 95 -12.57 14.13 -11.41
CA THR A 95 -12.16 14.34 -12.81
C THR A 95 -12.39 13.06 -13.64
N PRO A 96 -13.01 13.13 -14.83
CA PRO A 96 -13.11 12.01 -15.76
C PRO A 96 -11.74 11.51 -16.27
N HIS A 97 -11.52 10.19 -16.31
CA HIS A 97 -10.29 9.61 -16.88
C HIS A 97 -10.60 8.77 -18.12
N ARG A 98 -9.88 9.02 -19.21
CA ARG A 98 -9.98 8.22 -20.44
C ARG A 98 -9.75 6.72 -20.22
N GLY A 99 -8.90 6.37 -19.26
CA GLY A 99 -8.64 4.98 -18.87
C GLY A 99 -9.81 4.28 -18.17
N LEU A 100 -10.84 5.04 -17.79
CA LEU A 100 -12.06 4.59 -17.14
C LEU A 100 -13.30 4.84 -18.01
N GLN A 101 -13.13 4.95 -19.34
CA GLN A 101 -14.22 5.26 -20.28
C GLN A 101 -14.92 6.59 -19.94
N ASP A 102 -14.12 7.60 -19.58
CA ASP A 102 -14.59 8.93 -19.19
C ASP A 102 -15.50 8.97 -17.95
N ALA A 103 -15.49 7.89 -17.15
CA ALA A 103 -16.00 7.92 -15.78
C ALA A 103 -14.96 8.49 -14.81
N THR A 104 -15.44 8.98 -13.67
CA THR A 104 -14.61 9.42 -12.56
C THR A 104 -14.15 8.23 -11.69
N PRO A 105 -13.02 8.33 -10.98
CA PRO A 105 -12.59 7.30 -10.03
C PRO A 105 -13.63 7.08 -8.93
N ARG A 106 -14.31 8.15 -8.48
CA ARG A 106 -15.39 8.07 -7.48
C ARG A 106 -16.56 7.22 -7.97
N GLU A 107 -17.03 7.44 -9.20
CA GLU A 107 -18.11 6.64 -9.78
C GLU A 107 -17.73 5.17 -9.97
N GLN A 108 -16.53 4.90 -10.47
CA GLN A 108 -16.06 3.53 -10.64
C GLN A 108 -15.89 2.82 -9.30
N TRP A 109 -15.40 3.52 -8.28
CA TRP A 109 -15.33 2.97 -6.93
C TRP A 109 -16.71 2.66 -6.37
N ALA A 110 -17.67 3.59 -6.46
CA ALA A 110 -19.03 3.38 -5.97
C ALA A 110 -19.71 2.16 -6.61
N ARG A 111 -19.43 1.89 -7.89
CA ARG A 111 -19.92 0.70 -8.61
C ARG A 111 -19.31 -0.60 -8.12
N ALA A 112 -18.04 -0.62 -7.70
CA ALA A 112 -17.31 -1.82 -7.31
C ALA A 112 -17.23 -2.06 -5.79
N ALA A 113 -17.46 -1.01 -4.98
CA ALA A 113 -17.22 -1.02 -3.53
C ALA A 113 -18.06 -2.05 -2.76
N HIS A 114 -19.18 -2.51 -3.31
CA HIS A 114 -20.05 -3.51 -2.68
C HIS A 114 -19.37 -4.86 -2.43
N HIS A 115 -18.26 -5.16 -3.12
CA HIS A 115 -17.45 -6.35 -2.87
C HIS A 115 -16.34 -6.13 -1.83
N VAL A 116 -16.17 -4.92 -1.31
CA VAL A 116 -15.10 -4.57 -0.37
C VAL A 116 -15.66 -4.53 1.04
N THR A 117 -15.15 -5.41 1.89
CA THR A 117 -15.45 -5.39 3.33
C THR A 117 -14.28 -4.75 4.05
N LEU A 118 -14.54 -3.65 4.76
CA LEU A 118 -13.54 -3.06 5.63
C LEU A 118 -13.45 -3.86 6.94
N PRO A 119 -12.25 -4.09 7.47
CA PRO A 119 -12.10 -4.74 8.76
C PRO A 119 -12.74 -3.89 9.85
N THR A 120 -13.52 -4.52 10.73
CA THR A 120 -14.22 -3.86 11.84
C THR A 120 -13.38 -3.81 13.12
N GLN A 121 -12.25 -4.49 13.14
CA GLN A 121 -11.33 -4.57 14.27
C GLN A 121 -10.27 -3.49 14.18
N ASP A 122 -9.79 -3.03 15.34
CA ASP A 122 -8.62 -2.16 15.39
C ASP A 122 -7.39 -2.89 14.83
N LEU A 123 -6.79 -2.32 13.78
CA LEU A 123 -5.62 -2.90 13.13
C LEU A 123 -4.31 -2.45 13.76
N THR A 124 -4.33 -1.51 14.71
CA THR A 124 -3.12 -0.90 15.31
C THR A 124 -2.15 -1.96 15.83
N GLU A 125 -2.66 -2.99 16.51
CA GLU A 125 -1.84 -4.09 17.02
C GLU A 125 -1.14 -4.90 15.92
N LEU A 126 -1.74 -4.97 14.72
CA LEU A 126 -1.15 -5.71 13.61
C LEU A 126 0.11 -5.05 13.07
N PHE A 127 0.21 -3.71 13.21
CA PHE A 127 1.33 -2.92 12.72
C PHE A 127 2.46 -2.73 13.74
N LEU A 128 2.28 -3.20 14.99
CA LEU A 128 3.35 -3.16 15.99
C LEU A 128 4.54 -4.02 15.56
N PHE A 129 5.74 -3.58 15.94
CA PHE A 129 6.96 -4.35 15.74
C PHE A 129 7.24 -5.21 16.97
N GLU A 130 7.49 -6.49 16.75
CA GLU A 130 7.81 -7.43 17.82
C GLU A 130 9.33 -7.64 17.88
N GLU A 131 9.92 -7.41 19.06
CA GLU A 131 11.34 -7.65 19.28
C GLU A 131 11.59 -8.49 20.54
N LYS A 132 12.29 -9.62 20.38
CA LYS A 132 12.65 -10.47 21.52
C LYS A 132 13.75 -9.79 22.33
N ARG A 133 13.51 -9.63 23.63
CA ARG A 133 14.46 -9.08 24.60
C ARG A 133 14.62 -10.00 25.79
N LYS A 134 15.82 -9.99 26.37
CA LYS A 134 16.10 -10.67 27.63
C LYS A 134 15.77 -9.72 28.78
N VAL A 135 14.88 -10.17 29.67
CA VAL A 135 14.60 -9.47 30.92
C VAL A 135 15.85 -9.56 31.80
N GLN A 136 16.33 -8.42 32.27
CA GLN A 136 17.45 -8.35 33.20
C GLN A 136 17.02 -8.77 34.61
N GLN A 137 17.99 -9.08 35.47
CA GLN A 137 17.71 -9.57 36.82
C GLN A 137 16.97 -8.53 37.69
N ASP A 138 17.06 -7.26 37.32
CA ASP A 138 16.36 -6.12 37.92
C ASP A 138 14.95 -5.89 37.34
N ARG A 139 14.40 -6.85 36.57
CA ARG A 139 13.09 -6.76 35.90
C ARG A 139 13.00 -5.66 34.85
N THR A 140 14.13 -5.21 34.31
CA THR A 140 14.15 -4.23 33.22
C THR A 140 14.34 -4.88 31.85
N VAL A 141 13.83 -4.21 30.83
CA VAL A 141 14.04 -4.51 29.41
C VAL A 141 14.49 -3.24 28.69
N SER A 142 15.54 -3.35 27.88
CA SER A 142 16.00 -2.23 27.03
C SER A 142 15.53 -2.38 25.58
N LEU A 143 14.95 -1.33 25.03
CA LEU A 143 14.52 -1.21 23.64
C LEU A 143 14.94 0.16 23.09
N HIS A 144 15.73 0.18 22.01
CA HIS A 144 16.26 1.41 21.38
C HIS A 144 16.88 2.41 22.37
N SER A 145 17.68 1.91 23.32
CA SER A 145 18.33 2.70 24.38
C SER A 145 17.37 3.33 25.40
N VAL A 146 16.09 2.95 25.39
CA VAL A 146 15.12 3.25 26.44
C VAL A 146 14.92 2.03 27.31
N VAL A 147 14.78 2.22 28.62
CA VAL A 147 14.59 1.14 29.61
C VAL A 147 13.13 1.13 30.06
N PHE A 148 12.54 -0.05 30.08
CA PHE A 148 11.18 -0.33 30.50
C PHE A 148 11.20 -1.32 31.67
N GLU A 149 10.32 -1.14 32.64
CA GLU A 149 10.12 -2.08 33.75
C GLU A 149 8.99 -3.07 33.40
N VAL A 150 9.15 -4.34 33.77
CA VAL A 150 8.23 -5.44 33.43
C VAL A 150 7.78 -6.21 34.67
#